data_AF-I0KAC7-F1
#
_entry.id   AF-I0KAC7-F1
#
_cell.length_a   1.000
_cell.length_b   1.000
_cell.length_c   1.000
_cell.angle_alpha   90.00
_cell.angle_beta   90.00
_cell.angle_gamma   90.00
#
_symmetry.space_group_name_H-M   'P 1'
#
loop_
_entity.id
_entity.type
_entity.pdbx_description
1 polymer ?
#
loop_
_entity_poly.entity_id
_entity_poly.type
_entity_poly.pdbx_seq_one_letter_code
_entity_poly.pdbx_strand_id
1 'polypeptide(L)'
;MQYVSSVIWTKIQAKVAYTTLCRYVWLNQTNSIRLMTLATARPDVLGAIQHITDWFNSPGLADAWTRPQGEKWTIEQEVAHLLRSTYGLVQLYGEPARVNWRPTDRPSRSYDEIVAQYNAGLEQLPPTTNAAIRETQPKSLVEQNTAWHQTLAAVEALLPTLSDMDLTGNTVWKHPILGPVTGLEMLFFTTHHTYHHLASLKRKQGNDER
;
A
#
# COMPACT_ATOMS: atom_id res chain seq x y z
N MET A 1 -11.35 -39.55 -36.71
CA MET A 1 -10.36 -38.54 -36.27
C MET A 1 -11.08 -37.20 -36.19
N GLN A 2 -11.64 -36.85 -35.03
CA GLN A 2 -12.28 -35.55 -34.76
C GLN A 2 -12.73 -35.54 -33.30
N TYR A 3 -12.04 -34.81 -32.42
CA TYR A 3 -12.56 -34.32 -31.12
C TYR A 3 -11.53 -33.37 -30.50
N VAL A 4 -11.58 -32.08 -30.85
CA VAL A 4 -11.05 -30.99 -30.00
C VAL A 4 -11.65 -29.66 -30.48
N SER A 5 -12.80 -29.26 -29.96
CA SER A 5 -13.31 -27.89 -30.16
C SER A 5 -14.26 -27.36 -29.08
N SER A 6 -14.13 -27.78 -27.82
CA SER A 6 -14.99 -27.26 -26.73
C SER A 6 -14.24 -26.61 -25.55
N VAL A 7 -12.90 -26.62 -25.53
CA VAL A 7 -12.13 -26.16 -24.35
C VAL A 7 -11.68 -24.69 -24.45
N ILE A 8 -11.80 -24.06 -25.62
CA ILE A 8 -11.24 -22.71 -25.87
C ILE A 8 -12.24 -21.59 -25.53
N TRP A 9 -13.54 -21.85 -25.56
CA TRP A 9 -14.57 -20.83 -25.31
C TRP A 9 -14.86 -20.56 -23.82
N THR A 10 -14.56 -21.51 -22.92
CA THR A 10 -14.82 -21.35 -21.47
C THR A 10 -13.74 -20.52 -20.76
N LYS A 11 -12.55 -20.34 -21.36
CA LYS A 11 -11.44 -19.58 -20.75
C LYS A 11 -11.49 -18.07 -21.01
N ILE A 12 -12.28 -17.62 -21.99
CA ILE A 12 -12.39 -16.19 -22.32
C ILE A 12 -13.47 -15.50 -21.45
N GLN A 13 -14.54 -16.20 -21.07
CA GLN A 13 -15.59 -15.70 -20.17
C GLN A 13 -15.08 -15.52 -18.72
N ALA A 14 -14.10 -16.31 -18.28
CA ALA A 14 -13.46 -16.13 -16.96
C ALA A 14 -12.60 -14.85 -16.91
N LYS A 15 -11.93 -14.45 -17.99
CA LYS A 15 -11.04 -13.27 -17.96
C LYS A 15 -11.81 -11.93 -17.87
N VAL A 16 -13.07 -11.90 -18.31
CA VAL A 16 -13.93 -10.71 -18.26
C VAL A 16 -14.66 -10.59 -16.91
N ALA A 17 -14.89 -11.71 -16.19
CA ALA A 17 -15.47 -11.67 -14.85
C ALA A 17 -14.46 -11.27 -13.74
N TYR A 18 -13.17 -11.57 -13.94
CA TYR A 18 -12.12 -11.30 -12.94
C TYR A 18 -11.74 -9.81 -12.81
N THR A 19 -11.86 -9.03 -13.90
CA THR A 19 -11.67 -7.57 -13.86
C THR A 19 -12.84 -6.83 -13.22
N THR A 20 -14.03 -7.44 -13.17
CA THR A 20 -15.20 -6.85 -12.50
C THR A 20 -15.21 -7.16 -10.99
N LEU A 21 -14.77 -8.35 -10.56
CA LEU A 21 -14.81 -8.75 -9.14
C LEU A 21 -13.72 -8.10 -8.28
N CYS A 22 -12.52 -7.84 -8.80
CA CYS A 22 -11.52 -7.02 -8.10
C CYS A 22 -11.93 -5.54 -7.97
N ARG A 23 -12.86 -5.08 -8.82
CA ARG A 23 -13.45 -3.74 -8.73
C ARG A 23 -14.55 -3.64 -7.68
N TYR A 24 -15.17 -4.76 -7.29
CA TYR A 24 -16.36 -4.77 -6.42
C TYR A 24 -16.08 -5.09 -4.95
N VAL A 25 -15.01 -5.82 -4.61
CA VAL A 25 -14.72 -6.17 -3.21
C VAL A 25 -14.07 -5.01 -2.44
N TRP A 26 -13.53 -3.99 -3.13
CA TRP A 26 -12.95 -2.79 -2.53
C TRP A 26 -13.92 -1.59 -2.45
N LEU A 27 -15.21 -1.78 -2.74
CA LEU A 27 -16.21 -0.70 -2.70
C LEU A 27 -17.14 -0.73 -1.48
N ASN A 28 -17.07 -1.75 -0.60
CA ASN A 28 -18.13 -2.00 0.38
C ASN A 28 -17.70 -2.11 1.84
N GLN A 29 -16.66 -1.39 2.26
CA GLN A 29 -16.45 -1.08 3.69
C GLN A 29 -16.10 0.40 3.91
N THR A 30 -16.91 1.29 3.34
CA THR A 30 -17.40 2.59 3.87
C THR A 30 -17.84 3.45 2.68
N ASN A 31 -19.14 3.49 2.45
CA ASN A 31 -19.77 4.33 1.45
C ASN A 31 -19.55 5.82 1.77
N SER A 32 -18.51 6.39 1.17
CA SER A 32 -18.62 7.60 0.38
C SER A 32 -17.42 7.63 -0.55
N ILE A 33 -17.61 7.98 -1.82
CA ILE A 33 -16.51 8.32 -2.74
C ILE A 33 -15.91 9.62 -2.19
N ARG A 34 -15.18 9.55 -1.08
CA ARG A 34 -14.42 10.67 -0.57
C ARG A 34 -13.21 10.75 -1.49
N LEU A 35 -13.32 11.62 -2.50
CA LEU A 35 -12.18 12.01 -3.29
C LEU A 35 -11.12 12.53 -2.30
N MET A 36 -10.02 11.79 -2.15
CA MET A 36 -8.93 12.24 -1.31
C MET A 36 -8.35 13.50 -1.97
N THR A 37 -8.34 14.60 -1.22
CA THR A 37 -7.86 15.91 -1.68
C THR A 37 -6.73 16.39 -0.78
N LEU A 38 -6.15 17.54 -1.09
CA LEU A 38 -5.18 18.20 -0.22
C LEU A 38 -5.66 18.35 1.23
N ALA A 39 -6.93 18.74 1.41
CA ALA A 39 -7.52 18.93 2.74
C ALA A 39 -7.69 17.62 3.52
N THR A 40 -7.86 16.50 2.82
CA THR A 40 -8.15 15.20 3.45
C THR A 40 -6.94 14.27 3.49
N ALA A 41 -5.87 14.59 2.75
CA ALA A 41 -4.74 13.69 2.58
C ALA A 41 -4.09 13.29 3.91
N ARG A 42 -3.86 14.26 4.80
CA ARG A 42 -3.26 14.02 6.11
C ARG A 42 -4.13 13.10 6.99
N PRO A 43 -5.42 13.41 7.27
CA PRO A 43 -6.25 12.52 8.07
C PRO A 43 -6.51 11.16 7.40
N ASP A 44 -6.57 11.07 6.06
CA ASP A 44 -6.76 9.80 5.35
C ASP A 44 -5.53 8.88 5.47
N VAL A 45 -4.31 9.43 5.43
CA VAL A 45 -3.08 8.65 5.71
C VAL A 45 -3.07 8.13 7.15
N LEU A 46 -3.40 8.99 8.13
CA LEU A 46 -3.47 8.59 9.53
C LEU A 46 -4.52 7.50 9.76
N GLY A 47 -5.71 7.64 9.18
CA GLY A 47 -6.76 6.63 9.26
C GLY A 47 -6.32 5.27 8.68
N ALA A 48 -5.62 5.27 7.55
CA ALA A 48 -5.10 4.05 6.96
C ALA A 48 -4.05 3.35 7.86
N ILE A 49 -3.13 4.12 8.44
CA ILE A 49 -2.13 3.61 9.39
C ILE A 49 -2.80 3.10 10.67
N GLN A 50 -3.81 3.81 11.18
CA GLN A 50 -4.57 3.39 12.36
C GLN A 50 -5.29 2.06 12.14
N HIS A 51 -5.85 1.80 10.96
CA HIS A 51 -6.48 0.50 10.68
C HIS A 51 -5.50 -0.69 10.73
N ILE A 52 -4.20 -0.46 10.50
CA ILE A 52 -3.16 -1.49 10.73
C ILE A 52 -2.91 -1.65 12.22
N THR A 53 -2.87 -0.56 13.00
CA THR A 53 -2.76 -0.61 14.46
C THR A 53 -3.91 -1.41 15.07
N ASP A 54 -5.14 -1.19 14.61
CA ASP A 54 -6.31 -1.94 15.05
C ASP A 54 -6.19 -3.41 14.67
N TRP A 55 -5.65 -3.70 13.48
CA TRP A 55 -5.39 -5.06 13.02
C TRP A 55 -4.31 -5.79 13.84
N PHE A 56 -3.26 -5.10 14.33
CA PHE A 56 -2.29 -5.69 15.26
C PHE A 56 -2.93 -6.23 16.54
N ASN A 57 -4.06 -5.66 16.94
CA ASN A 57 -4.83 -6.08 18.12
C ASN A 57 -5.89 -7.15 17.81
N SER A 58 -5.93 -7.67 16.57
CA SER A 58 -6.93 -8.68 16.18
C SER A 58 -6.61 -10.07 16.74
N PRO A 59 -7.64 -10.86 17.10
CA PRO A 59 -7.44 -12.20 17.65
C PRO A 59 -6.81 -13.16 16.62
N GLY A 60 -5.98 -14.09 17.09
CA GLY A 60 -5.36 -15.12 16.24
C GLY A 60 -4.20 -14.63 15.35
N LEU A 61 -3.76 -13.37 15.48
CA LEU A 61 -2.61 -12.85 14.73
C LEU A 61 -1.31 -13.60 15.10
N ALA A 62 -1.10 -13.87 16.39
CA ALA A 62 0.09 -14.57 16.87
C ALA A 62 0.27 -15.94 16.19
N ASP A 63 -0.82 -16.70 16.03
CA ASP A 63 -0.83 -18.03 15.41
C ASP A 63 -0.60 -17.99 13.88
N ALA A 64 -0.75 -16.81 13.26
CA ALA A 64 -0.60 -16.61 11.83
C ALA A 64 0.73 -15.94 11.44
N TRP A 65 1.46 -15.37 12.41
CA TRP A 65 2.57 -14.44 12.19
C TRP A 65 3.64 -14.94 11.21
N THR A 66 4.15 -16.15 11.46
CA THR A 66 5.19 -16.81 10.64
C THR A 66 4.64 -17.90 9.72
N ARG A 67 3.31 -18.01 9.62
CA ARG A 67 2.67 -19.08 8.84
C ARG A 67 3.12 -18.97 7.37
N PRO A 68 3.59 -20.09 6.75
CA PRO A 68 3.95 -20.09 5.34
C PRO A 68 2.78 -19.68 4.44
N GLN A 69 3.07 -18.90 3.39
CA GLN A 69 2.10 -18.41 2.41
C GLN A 69 2.47 -18.86 0.98
N GLY A 70 3.02 -20.08 0.87
CA GLY A 70 3.64 -20.56 -0.37
C GLY A 70 4.79 -19.66 -0.80
N GLU A 71 4.73 -19.18 -2.05
CA GLU A 71 5.72 -18.25 -2.62
C GLU A 71 5.45 -16.78 -2.26
N LYS A 72 4.32 -16.47 -1.59
CA LYS A 72 3.99 -15.12 -1.12
C LYS A 72 4.74 -14.82 0.19
N TRP A 73 4.80 -13.54 0.57
CA TRP A 73 5.34 -13.12 1.86
C TRP A 73 4.53 -13.67 3.03
N THR A 74 5.20 -14.03 4.13
CA THR A 74 4.53 -14.24 5.43
C THR A 74 3.90 -12.94 5.92
N ILE A 75 3.07 -13.02 6.97
CA ILE A 75 2.53 -11.81 7.62
C ILE A 75 3.68 -10.95 8.12
N GLU A 76 4.61 -11.55 8.85
CA GLU A 76 5.83 -10.92 9.34
C GLU A 76 6.59 -10.12 8.26
N GLN A 77 6.82 -10.72 7.08
CA GLN A 77 7.55 -10.07 5.99
C GLN A 77 6.78 -8.90 5.38
N GLU A 78 5.46 -9.03 5.25
CA GLU A 78 4.62 -7.96 4.73
C GLU A 78 4.51 -6.78 5.72
N VAL A 79 4.43 -7.06 7.03
CA VAL A 79 4.48 -6.01 8.05
C VAL A 79 5.83 -5.30 8.05
N ALA A 80 6.94 -6.03 7.86
CA ALA A 80 8.27 -5.42 7.81
C ALA A 80 8.40 -4.44 6.62
N HIS A 81 7.90 -4.83 5.45
CA HIS A 81 7.77 -3.95 4.28
C HIS A 81 6.88 -2.73 4.57
N LEU A 82 5.72 -2.95 5.18
CA LEU A 82 4.80 -1.87 5.50
C LEU A 82 5.42 -0.88 6.50
N LEU A 83 6.14 -1.35 7.51
CA LEU A 83 6.86 -0.53 8.46
C LEU A 83 7.93 0.32 7.77
N ARG A 84 8.73 -0.29 6.89
CA ARG A 84 9.76 0.42 6.11
C ARG A 84 9.14 1.50 5.22
N SER A 85 8.07 1.19 4.51
CA SER A 85 7.39 2.14 3.61
C SER A 85 6.73 3.29 4.39
N THR A 86 6.10 2.99 5.54
CA THR A 86 5.45 4.00 6.39
C THR A 86 6.46 4.91 7.06
N TYR A 87 7.53 4.36 7.64
CA TYR A 87 8.64 5.16 8.20
C TYR A 87 9.39 5.94 7.11
N GLY A 88 9.34 5.47 5.87
CA GLY A 88 9.81 6.20 4.69
C GLY A 88 9.17 7.59 4.56
N LEU A 89 7.92 7.78 4.98
CA LEU A 89 7.30 9.11 5.02
C LEU A 89 8.04 10.04 5.98
N VAL A 90 8.37 9.56 7.18
CA VAL A 90 9.09 10.35 8.20
C VAL A 90 10.43 10.82 7.65
N GLN A 91 11.16 9.90 7.00
CA GLN A 91 12.45 10.21 6.40
C GLN A 91 12.32 11.19 5.23
N LEU A 92 11.32 11.00 4.37
CA LEU A 92 11.12 11.79 3.16
C LEU A 92 10.75 13.25 3.44
N TYR A 93 9.97 13.48 4.50
CA TYR A 93 9.48 14.80 4.88
C TYR A 93 10.30 15.49 5.98
N GLY A 94 11.21 14.76 6.62
CA GLY A 94 12.14 15.35 7.57
C GLY A 94 13.08 16.37 6.93
N GLU A 95 13.48 17.37 7.71
CA GLU A 95 14.35 18.48 7.27
C GLU A 95 15.57 18.04 6.43
N PRO A 96 16.34 16.99 6.80
CA PRO A 96 17.51 16.59 6.01
C PRO A 96 17.17 16.13 4.59
N ALA A 97 15.95 15.60 4.35
CA ALA A 97 15.55 15.10 3.04
C ALA A 97 15.02 16.21 2.12
N ARG A 98 14.57 17.35 2.67
CA ARG A 98 14.00 18.46 1.90
C ARG A 98 14.98 19.05 0.87
N VAL A 99 16.29 18.94 1.10
CA VAL A 99 17.34 19.35 0.14
C VAL A 99 17.31 18.55 -1.18
N ASN A 100 16.72 17.36 -1.17
CA ASN A 100 16.58 16.50 -2.33
C ASN A 100 15.30 16.76 -3.12
N TRP A 101 14.41 17.61 -2.62
CA TRP A 101 13.19 17.98 -3.31
C TRP A 101 13.51 18.78 -4.56
N ARG A 102 12.64 18.66 -5.57
CA ARG A 102 12.78 19.39 -6.83
C ARG A 102 11.49 20.19 -7.06
N PRO A 103 11.59 21.53 -7.24
CA PRO A 103 10.44 22.36 -7.57
C PRO A 103 9.70 21.82 -8.79
N THR A 104 8.38 21.96 -8.79
CA THR A 104 7.53 21.54 -9.90
C THR A 104 6.33 22.46 -10.05
N ASP A 105 6.06 22.87 -11.28
CA ASP A 105 4.83 23.60 -11.63
C ASP A 105 3.73 22.65 -12.14
N ARG A 106 4.04 21.36 -12.26
CA ARG A 106 3.06 20.34 -12.63
C ARG A 106 2.04 20.18 -11.49
N PRO A 107 0.73 20.23 -11.78
CA PRO A 107 -0.29 19.90 -10.78
C PRO A 107 -0.12 18.46 -10.30
N SER A 108 -0.39 18.22 -9.02
CA SER A 108 -0.45 16.86 -8.48
C SER A 108 -1.56 16.07 -9.17
N ARG A 109 -1.27 14.82 -9.52
CA ARG A 109 -2.25 13.81 -9.94
C ARG A 109 -3.28 13.64 -8.83
N SER A 110 -4.51 13.39 -9.23
CA SER A 110 -5.59 12.99 -8.32
C SER A 110 -5.29 11.64 -7.67
N TYR A 111 -5.98 11.35 -6.57
CA TYR A 111 -5.91 10.06 -5.91
C TYR A 111 -6.23 8.91 -6.87
N ASP A 112 -7.29 9.02 -7.68
CA ASP A 112 -7.70 7.98 -8.62
C ASP A 112 -6.64 7.73 -9.70
N GLU A 113 -5.97 8.78 -10.19
CA GLU A 113 -4.86 8.62 -11.13
C GLU A 113 -3.66 7.91 -10.50
N ILE A 114 -3.33 8.23 -9.25
CA ILE A 114 -2.27 7.54 -8.50
C ILE A 114 -2.61 6.07 -8.31
N VAL A 115 -3.83 5.75 -7.88
CA VAL A 115 -4.31 4.37 -7.70
C VAL A 115 -4.29 3.61 -9.01
N ALA A 116 -4.82 4.19 -10.09
CA ALA A 116 -4.88 3.56 -11.40
C ALA A 116 -3.48 3.27 -11.94
N GLN A 117 -2.55 4.23 -11.88
CA GLN A 117 -1.18 4.05 -12.34
C GLN A 117 -0.42 3.03 -11.50
N TYR A 118 -0.59 3.05 -10.17
CA TYR A 118 0.06 2.08 -9.29
C TYR A 118 -0.40 0.64 -9.61
N ASN A 119 -1.72 0.42 -9.70
CA ASN A 119 -2.28 -0.89 -9.99
C ASN A 119 -1.85 -1.39 -11.38
N ALA A 120 -1.88 -0.53 -12.40
CA ALA A 120 -1.40 -0.88 -13.74
C ALA A 120 0.09 -1.25 -13.75
N GLY A 121 0.89 -0.59 -12.92
CA GLY A 121 2.31 -0.92 -12.75
C GLY A 121 2.55 -2.26 -12.05
N LEU A 122 1.73 -2.59 -11.03
CA LEU A 122 1.80 -3.89 -10.36
C LEU A 122 1.56 -5.06 -11.32
N GLU A 123 0.65 -4.91 -12.28
CA GLU A 123 0.35 -5.94 -13.30
C GLU A 123 1.53 -6.21 -14.24
N GLN A 124 2.42 -5.22 -14.41
CA GLN A 124 3.58 -5.30 -15.30
C GLN A 124 4.84 -5.82 -14.60
N LEU A 125 4.84 -5.85 -13.26
CA LEU A 125 5.98 -6.40 -12.51
C LEU A 125 5.95 -7.93 -12.56
N PRO A 126 7.09 -8.60 -12.82
CA PRO A 126 7.14 -10.05 -12.76
C PRO A 126 6.73 -10.53 -11.35
N PRO A 127 6.04 -11.69 -11.22
CA PRO A 127 5.58 -12.22 -9.93
C PRO A 127 6.69 -12.35 -8.88
N THR A 128 7.94 -12.48 -9.35
CA THR A 128 9.16 -12.68 -8.56
C THR A 128 9.78 -11.39 -8.03
N THR A 129 9.31 -10.19 -8.42
CA THR A 129 9.91 -8.91 -7.98
C THR A 129 9.65 -8.61 -6.50
N ASN A 130 8.67 -9.29 -5.87
CA ASN A 130 8.49 -9.30 -4.42
C ASN A 130 9.64 -10.00 -3.68
N ALA A 131 10.56 -10.69 -4.36
CA ALA A 131 11.75 -11.26 -3.74
C ALA A 131 12.82 -10.20 -3.39
N ALA A 132 12.84 -9.05 -4.07
CA ALA A 132 13.91 -8.05 -3.94
C ALA A 132 13.89 -7.28 -2.60
N ILE A 133 12.82 -7.42 -1.81
CA ILE A 133 12.71 -6.89 -0.44
C ILE A 133 12.08 -7.97 0.46
N ARG A 134 12.42 -9.24 0.27
CA ARG A 134 12.15 -10.22 1.33
C ARG A 134 13.08 -9.87 2.49
N GLU A 135 12.53 -9.26 3.54
CA GLU A 135 13.23 -9.16 4.81
C GLU A 135 13.69 -10.58 5.19
N THR A 136 15.01 -10.80 5.21
CA THR A 136 15.60 -12.13 5.42
C THR A 136 15.77 -12.44 6.90
N GLN A 137 15.63 -11.44 7.76
CA GLN A 137 15.70 -11.60 9.20
C GLN A 137 14.30 -11.61 9.79
N PRO A 138 13.89 -12.72 10.43
CA PRO A 138 12.63 -12.77 11.13
C PRO A 138 12.63 -11.77 12.30
N LYS A 139 11.52 -11.07 12.47
CA LYS A 139 11.23 -10.15 13.58
C LYS A 139 9.96 -10.61 14.26
N SER A 140 10.00 -10.69 15.58
CA SER A 140 8.84 -11.11 16.37
C SER A 140 7.67 -10.13 16.21
N LEU A 141 6.45 -10.64 16.46
CA LEU A 141 5.24 -9.82 16.51
C LEU A 141 5.40 -8.64 17.47
N VAL A 142 5.99 -8.86 18.64
CA VAL A 142 6.21 -7.82 19.65
C VAL A 142 7.13 -6.73 19.13
N GLU A 143 8.28 -7.09 18.55
CA GLU A 143 9.24 -6.11 18.01
C GLU A 143 8.62 -5.26 16.89
N GLN A 144 7.91 -5.89 15.95
CA GLN A 144 7.28 -5.16 14.86
C GLN A 144 6.12 -4.29 15.33
N ASN A 145 5.32 -4.75 16.31
CA ASN A 145 4.25 -3.96 16.89
C ASN A 145 4.79 -2.73 17.65
N THR A 146 5.86 -2.90 18.42
CA THR A 146 6.54 -1.76 19.09
C THR A 146 7.05 -0.75 18.06
N ALA A 147 7.75 -1.21 17.02
CA ALA A 147 8.28 -0.34 15.99
C ALA A 147 7.15 0.32 15.16
N TRP A 148 6.02 -0.35 14.98
CA TRP A 148 4.82 0.21 14.34
C TRP A 148 4.26 1.40 15.13
N HIS A 149 4.08 1.25 16.44
CA HIS A 149 3.60 2.33 17.30
C HIS A 149 4.57 3.53 17.34
N GLN A 150 5.88 3.28 17.35
CA GLN A 150 6.89 4.35 17.23
C GLN A 150 6.78 5.08 15.88
N THR A 151 6.56 4.32 14.79
CA THR A 151 6.39 4.87 13.46
C THR A 151 5.11 5.71 13.36
N LEU A 152 3.99 5.22 13.91
CA LEU A 152 2.73 5.96 13.98
C LEU A 152 2.91 7.29 14.71
N ALA A 153 3.51 7.27 15.90
CA ALA A 153 3.75 8.50 16.67
C ALA A 153 4.62 9.51 15.90
N ALA A 154 5.63 9.04 15.16
CA ALA A 154 6.47 9.90 14.33
C ALA A 154 5.69 10.51 13.15
N VAL A 155 4.79 9.74 12.52
CA VAL A 155 3.92 10.24 11.44
C VAL A 155 2.90 11.25 11.97
N GLU A 156 2.29 10.98 13.13
CA GLU A 156 1.37 11.89 13.80
C GLU A 156 2.01 13.24 14.16
N ALA A 157 3.27 13.21 14.62
CA ALA A 157 4.03 14.42 14.88
C ALA A 157 4.43 15.16 13.59
N LEU A 158 4.73 14.43 12.51
CA LEU A 158 5.21 14.99 11.25
C LEU A 158 4.10 15.70 10.45
N LEU A 159 2.97 15.03 10.19
CA LEU A 159 1.98 15.49 9.22
C LEU A 159 1.44 16.92 9.47
N PRO A 160 1.22 17.37 10.72
CA PRO A 160 0.80 18.75 11.01
C PRO A 160 1.84 19.82 10.67
N THR A 161 3.12 19.44 10.54
CA THR A 161 4.22 20.38 10.23
C THR A 161 4.35 20.66 8.72
N LEU A 162 3.71 19.86 7.87
CA LEU A 162 3.78 20.00 6.42
C LEU A 162 2.84 21.11 5.97
N SER A 163 3.39 22.12 5.30
CA SER A 163 2.59 23.14 4.62
C SER A 163 1.93 22.58 3.35
N ASP A 164 0.92 23.25 2.82
CA ASP A 164 0.34 22.87 1.53
C ASP A 164 1.36 23.00 0.39
N MET A 165 2.29 23.96 0.49
CA MET A 165 3.40 24.11 -0.45
C MET A 165 4.37 22.92 -0.41
N ASP A 166 4.62 22.34 0.77
CA ASP A 166 5.43 21.13 0.91
C ASP A 166 4.79 19.94 0.16
N LEU A 167 3.46 19.91 0.10
CA LEU A 167 2.71 18.84 -0.56
C LEU A 167 2.61 19.06 -2.06
N THR A 168 2.42 20.28 -2.53
CA THR A 168 2.09 20.52 -3.96
C THR A 168 3.24 21.09 -4.78
N GLY A 169 4.16 21.84 -4.17
CA GLY A 169 5.16 22.66 -4.89
C GLY A 169 6.43 21.91 -5.31
N ASN A 170 6.62 20.68 -4.84
CA ASN A 170 7.84 19.91 -5.11
C ASN A 170 7.53 18.45 -5.46
N THR A 171 8.32 17.88 -6.36
CA THR A 171 8.51 16.43 -6.38
C THR A 171 9.48 16.04 -5.27
N VAL A 172 9.06 15.11 -4.42
CA VAL A 172 9.78 14.73 -3.20
C VAL A 172 10.60 13.45 -3.40
N TRP A 173 10.15 12.57 -4.30
CA TRP A 173 10.79 11.29 -4.57
C TRP A 173 10.51 10.78 -5.98
N LYS A 174 11.36 9.86 -6.48
CA LYS A 174 11.13 9.09 -7.70
C LYS A 174 10.74 7.67 -7.31
N HIS A 175 9.43 7.44 -7.20
CA HIS A 175 8.86 6.14 -6.89
C HIS A 175 9.17 5.11 -8.00
N PRO A 176 9.51 3.84 -7.66
CA PRO A 176 9.84 2.80 -8.65
C PRO A 176 8.78 2.57 -9.72
N ILE A 177 7.51 2.52 -9.31
CA ILE A 177 6.34 2.37 -10.20
C ILE A 177 5.81 3.73 -10.71
N LEU A 178 5.52 4.67 -9.80
CA LEU A 178 4.82 5.93 -10.15
C LEU A 178 5.72 7.03 -10.75
N GLY A 179 7.03 6.80 -10.83
CA GLY A 179 7.99 7.82 -11.26
C GLY A 179 8.07 8.98 -10.26
N PRO A 180 8.43 10.20 -10.70
CA PRO A 180 8.44 11.38 -9.85
C PRO A 180 7.06 11.64 -9.22
N VAL A 181 7.02 11.78 -7.90
CA VAL A 181 5.79 12.07 -7.13
C VAL A 181 5.92 13.39 -6.38
N THR A 182 4.84 14.17 -6.34
CA THR A 182 4.72 15.30 -5.40
C THR A 182 4.52 14.80 -3.97
N GLY A 183 4.63 15.68 -2.98
CA GLY A 183 4.31 15.32 -1.61
C GLY A 183 2.85 14.85 -1.45
N LEU A 184 1.91 15.55 -2.07
CA LEU A 184 0.50 15.17 -2.04
C LEU A 184 0.28 13.78 -2.66
N GLU A 185 0.89 13.52 -3.82
CA GLU A 185 0.82 12.22 -4.48
C GLU A 185 1.45 11.09 -3.64
N MET A 186 2.51 11.41 -2.89
CA MET A 186 3.12 10.48 -1.95
C MET A 186 2.18 10.11 -0.80
N LEU A 187 1.41 11.08 -0.27
CA LEU A 187 0.38 10.79 0.73
C LEU A 187 -0.75 9.93 0.14
N PHE A 188 -1.22 10.25 -1.08
CA PHE A 188 -2.22 9.45 -1.80
C PHE A 188 -1.77 8.01 -1.98
N PHE A 189 -0.53 7.82 -2.44
CA PHE A 189 0.06 6.51 -2.57
C PHE A 189 0.11 5.79 -1.22
N THR A 190 0.59 6.42 -0.15
CA THR A 190 0.72 5.76 1.15
C THR A 190 -0.63 5.28 1.67
N THR A 191 -1.70 6.07 1.54
CA THR A 191 -3.05 5.63 1.91
C THR A 191 -3.46 4.38 1.14
N HIS A 192 -3.35 4.39 -0.20
CA HIS A 192 -3.71 3.23 -1.03
C HIS A 192 -2.84 2.01 -0.75
N HIS A 193 -1.54 2.19 -0.63
CA HIS A 193 -0.56 1.15 -0.35
C HIS A 193 -0.81 0.47 1.00
N THR A 194 -1.04 1.25 2.06
CA THR A 194 -1.36 0.73 3.40
C THR A 194 -2.64 -0.11 3.37
N TYR A 195 -3.65 0.36 2.66
CA TYR A 195 -4.90 -0.36 2.50
C TYR A 195 -4.79 -1.63 1.67
N HIS A 196 -4.02 -1.59 0.59
CA HIS A 196 -3.68 -2.77 -0.21
C HIS A 196 -3.05 -3.87 0.67
N HIS A 197 -2.08 -3.49 1.51
CA HIS A 197 -1.43 -4.41 2.45
C HIS A 197 -2.36 -4.88 3.57
N LEU A 198 -3.18 -4.00 4.18
CA LEU A 198 -4.17 -4.40 5.19
C LEU A 198 -5.10 -5.50 4.67
N ALA A 199 -5.57 -5.37 3.42
CA ALA A 199 -6.43 -6.37 2.81
C ALA A 199 -5.71 -7.72 2.63
N SER A 200 -4.44 -7.70 2.22
CA SER A 200 -3.58 -8.88 2.11
C SER A 200 -3.32 -9.54 3.47
N LEU A 201 -2.96 -8.75 4.48
CA LEU A 201 -2.72 -9.21 5.86
C LEU A 201 -3.96 -9.90 6.46
N LYS A 202 -5.16 -9.32 6.29
CA LYS A 202 -6.42 -9.93 6.74
C LYS A 202 -6.69 -11.28 6.06
N ARG A 203 -6.42 -11.42 4.75
CA ARG A 203 -6.56 -12.70 4.03
C ARG A 203 -5.58 -13.75 4.56
N LYS A 204 -4.30 -13.38 4.74
CA LYS A 204 -3.26 -14.27 5.27
C LYS A 204 -3.57 -14.75 6.69
N GLN A 205 -4.08 -13.87 7.55
CA GLN A 205 -4.50 -14.23 8.91
C GLN A 205 -5.66 -15.23 8.89
N GLY A 206 -6.66 -15.00 8.04
CA GLY A 206 -7.80 -15.89 7.85
C GLY A 206 -7.49 -17.20 7.11
N ASN A 207 -6.25 -17.40 6.66
CA ASN A 207 -5.84 -18.51 5.80
C ASN A 207 -6.59 -18.59 4.46
N ASP A 208 -7.00 -17.45 3.89
CA ASP A 208 -7.63 -17.41 2.57
C ASP A 208 -6.54 -17.34 1.49
N GLU A 209 -6.32 -18.46 0.79
CA GLU A 209 -5.30 -18.60 -0.27
C GLU A 209 -5.71 -17.95 -1.60
N ARG A 210 -6.95 -17.47 -1.72
CA ARG A 210 -7.55 -16.95 -2.97
C ARG A 210 -6.84 -15.75 -3.57
#